data_AF-A0A3D2LBJ7-F1
#
_entry.id   AF-A0A3D2LBJ7-F1
#
_cell.length_a   1.000
_cell.length_b   1.000
_cell.length_c   1.000
_cell.angle_alpha   90.00
_cell.angle_beta   90.00
_cell.angle_gamma   90.00
#
_symmetry.space_group_name_H-M   'P 1'
#
loop_
_entity.id
_entity.type
_entity.pdbx_description
1 polymer ?
#
loop_
_entity_poly.entity_id
_entity_poly.type
_entity_poly.pdbx_seq_one_letter_code
_entity_poly.pdbx_strand_id
1 'polypeptide(L)'
;MLSHVKKYAPVAYALIAAAVFLDSLRFKFTNAPETQVIFGKLDAWAAGFGAGGLFDQTGLFSQYVIGSAELVASTLLLIGLVSALRRLQTLGALIATAVMTGAVSFHLFTPLGIDPNNDGGG
;
A
#
# COMPACT_ATOMS: atom_id res chain seq x y z
N MET A 1 7.46 -25.05 19.98
CA MET A 1 7.76 -23.85 19.17
C MET A 1 6.76 -23.62 18.03
N LEU A 2 6.52 -24.60 17.14
CA LEU A 2 5.64 -24.42 15.97
C LEU A 2 4.19 -23.99 16.29
N SER A 3 3.64 -24.42 17.44
CA SER A 3 2.29 -24.06 17.90
C SER A 3 2.13 -22.58 18.24
N HIS A 4 3.17 -21.95 18.78
CA HIS A 4 3.16 -20.53 19.14
C HIS A 4 3.26 -19.68 17.86
N VAL A 5 4.11 -20.10 16.91
CA VAL A 5 4.22 -19.43 15.61
C VAL A 5 2.88 -19.43 14.87
N LYS A 6 2.20 -20.58 14.76
CA LYS A 6 0.89 -20.66 14.10
C LYS A 6 -0.18 -19.77 14.75
N LYS A 7 -0.12 -19.57 16.06
CA LYS A 7 -1.07 -18.74 16.81
C LYS A 7 -0.78 -17.25 16.66
N TYR A 8 0.48 -16.85 16.78
CA TYR A 8 0.87 -15.44 16.88
C TYR A 8 1.33 -14.81 15.56
N ALA A 9 1.84 -15.59 14.60
CA ALA A 9 2.32 -15.03 13.33
C ALA A 9 1.23 -14.28 12.54
N PRO A 10 -0.02 -14.79 12.39
CA PRO A 10 -1.06 -14.04 11.69
C PRO A 10 -1.47 -12.75 12.42
N VAL A 11 -1.36 -12.74 13.75
CA VAL A 11 -1.64 -11.54 14.56
C VAL A 11 -0.54 -10.51 14.36
N ALA A 12 0.72 -10.92 14.46
CA ALA A 12 1.87 -10.05 14.23
C ALA A 12 1.85 -9.46 12.81
N TYR A 13 1.60 -10.29 11.80
CA TYR A 13 1.46 -9.83 10.41
C TYR A 13 0.36 -8.77 10.28
N ALA A 14 -0.83 -9.03 10.80
CA ALA A 14 -1.95 -8.08 10.68
C ALA A 14 -1.67 -6.75 11.37
N LEU A 15 -1.06 -6.77 12.56
CA LEU A 15 -0.71 -5.56 13.28
C LEU A 15 0.37 -4.75 12.56
N ILE A 16 1.43 -5.39 12.10
CA ILE A 16 2.55 -4.71 11.41
C ILE A 16 2.08 -4.15 10.06
N ALA A 17 1.42 -4.97 9.24
CA ALA A 17 0.94 -4.54 7.94
C ALA A 17 -0.10 -3.40 8.06
N ALA A 18 -1.03 -3.49 9.01
CA ALA A 18 -1.98 -2.41 9.26
C ALA A 18 -1.28 -1.13 9.73
N ALA A 19 -0.29 -1.22 10.62
CA ALA A 19 0.45 -0.05 11.09
C ALA A 19 1.17 0.67 9.94
N VAL A 20 1.86 -0.06 9.07
CA VAL A 20 2.55 0.51 7.91
C VAL A 20 1.56 1.19 6.96
N PHE A 21 0.43 0.54 6.67
CA PHE A 21 -0.57 1.11 5.77
C PHE A 21 -1.17 2.38 6.35
N LEU A 22 -1.61 2.34 7.60
CA LEU A 22 -2.24 3.47 8.29
C LEU A 22 -1.29 4.67 8.41
N ASP A 23 -0.01 4.45 8.70
CA ASP A 23 0.97 5.54 8.74
C ASP A 23 1.13 6.20 7.35
N SER A 24 1.14 5.40 6.28
CA SER A 24 1.27 5.92 4.92
C SER A 24 0.06 6.74 4.44
N LEU A 25 -1.13 6.53 5.03
CA LEU A 25 -2.37 7.20 4.62
C LEU A 25 -2.30 8.71 4.82
N ARG A 26 -1.54 9.19 5.82
CA ARG A 26 -1.40 10.63 6.06
C ARG A 26 -0.82 11.34 4.85
N PHE A 27 0.14 10.75 4.14
CA PHE A 27 0.73 11.35 2.95
C PHE A 27 -0.23 11.33 1.75
N LYS A 28 -0.99 10.24 1.60
CA LYS A 28 -1.89 10.04 0.46
C LYS A 28 -3.16 10.90 0.55
N PHE A 29 -3.83 10.91 1.70
CA PHE A 29 -5.09 11.64 1.86
C PHE A 29 -4.91 13.14 2.14
N THR A 30 -3.73 13.59 2.60
CA THR A 30 -3.44 15.03 2.74
C THR A 30 -2.89 15.66 1.47
N ASN A 31 -2.73 14.87 0.39
CA ASN A 31 -2.14 15.33 -0.86
C ASN A 31 -0.72 15.90 -0.66
N ALA A 32 0.10 15.18 0.11
CA ALA A 32 1.43 15.64 0.49
C ALA A 32 2.35 15.78 -0.76
N PRO A 33 3.27 16.77 -0.78
CA PRO A 33 4.17 17.00 -1.91
C PRO A 33 4.98 15.76 -2.32
N GLU A 34 5.40 14.96 -1.34
CA GLU A 34 6.16 13.72 -1.52
C GLU A 34 5.33 12.69 -2.31
N THR A 35 4.04 12.56 -2.00
CA THR A 35 3.13 11.69 -2.75
C THR A 35 2.94 12.21 -4.18
N GLN A 36 2.83 13.52 -4.36
CA GLN A 36 2.68 14.13 -5.68
C GLN A 36 3.88 13.87 -6.59
N VAL A 37 5.10 13.93 -6.05
CA VAL A 37 6.32 13.59 -6.79
C VAL A 37 6.32 12.12 -7.22
N ILE A 38 5.97 11.20 -6.32
CA ILE A 38 5.92 9.76 -6.61
C ILE A 38 4.91 9.44 -7.72
N PHE A 39 3.65 9.87 -7.56
CA PHE A 39 2.59 9.56 -8.52
C PHE A 39 2.79 10.31 -9.85
N GLY A 40 3.33 11.53 -9.81
CA GLY A 40 3.70 12.27 -11.02
C GLY A 40 4.80 11.58 -11.84
N LYS A 41 5.82 11.01 -11.19
CA LYS A 41 6.85 10.20 -11.86
C LYS A 41 6.26 8.95 -12.51
N LEU A 42 5.35 8.26 -11.81
CA LEU A 42 4.67 7.09 -12.34
C LEU A 42 3.76 7.44 -13.53
N ASP A 43 3.03 8.54 -13.45
CA ASP A 43 2.16 8.97 -14.55
C ASP A 43 2.96 9.38 -15.79
N ALA A 44 4.07 10.10 -15.61
CA ALA A 44 4.98 10.45 -16.71
C ALA A 44 5.60 9.20 -17.36
N TRP A 45 5.98 8.21 -16.56
CA TRP A 45 6.43 6.91 -17.07
C TRP A 45 5.32 6.20 -17.85
N ALA A 46 4.08 6.19 -17.32
CA ALA A 46 2.93 5.57 -17.96
C ALA A 46 2.55 6.24 -19.29
N ALA A 47 2.63 7.56 -19.34
CA ALA A 47 2.42 8.36 -20.55
C ALA A 47 3.41 7.97 -21.66
N GLY A 48 4.64 7.56 -21.31
CA GLY A 48 5.66 7.12 -22.27
C GLY A 48 5.25 5.92 -23.14
N PHE A 49 4.26 5.14 -22.72
CA PHE A 49 3.68 4.04 -23.50
C PHE A 49 2.17 4.20 -23.74
N GLY A 50 1.65 5.42 -23.65
CA GLY A 50 0.26 5.75 -23.99
C GLY A 50 -0.76 5.56 -22.86
N ALA A 51 -0.32 5.33 -21.63
CA ALA A 51 -1.16 5.13 -20.44
C ALA A 51 -1.14 6.34 -19.49
N GLY A 52 -1.02 7.57 -20.02
CA GLY A 52 -1.05 8.79 -19.20
C GLY A 52 -2.39 8.99 -18.50
N GLY A 53 -2.37 9.64 -17.33
CA GLY A 53 -3.54 9.82 -16.46
C GLY A 53 -3.87 8.59 -15.60
N LEU A 54 -3.12 7.49 -15.71
CA LEU A 54 -3.35 6.28 -14.92
C LEU A 54 -3.03 6.50 -13.44
N PHE A 55 -1.99 7.27 -13.14
CA PHE A 55 -1.51 7.57 -11.79
C PHE A 55 -1.76 9.02 -11.36
N ASP A 56 -2.37 9.83 -12.24
CA ASP A 56 -2.86 11.16 -11.90
C ASP A 56 -3.79 11.13 -10.65
N GLN A 57 -3.99 12.28 -9.99
CA GLN A 57 -4.87 12.39 -8.83
C GLN A 57 -6.29 11.89 -9.09
N THR A 58 -6.77 11.99 -10.34
CA THR A 58 -8.09 11.50 -10.75
C THR A 58 -8.04 10.12 -11.41
N GLY A 59 -6.84 9.55 -11.55
CA GLY A 59 -6.57 8.29 -12.22
C GLY A 59 -7.03 7.05 -11.45
N LEU A 60 -7.10 5.93 -12.16
CA LEU A 60 -7.51 4.64 -11.61
C LEU A 60 -6.55 4.14 -10.53
N PHE A 61 -5.25 4.41 -10.67
CA PHE A 61 -4.23 4.11 -9.67
C PHE A 61 -3.73 5.38 -8.99
N SER A 62 -4.61 6.34 -8.74
CA SER A 62 -4.28 7.53 -7.96
C SER A 62 -3.89 7.19 -6.51
N GLN A 63 -3.23 8.14 -5.85
CA GLN A 63 -2.93 8.05 -4.42
C GLN A 63 -4.18 7.80 -3.56
N TYR A 64 -5.34 8.31 -3.98
CA TYR A 64 -6.58 8.15 -3.24
C TYR A 64 -7.16 6.74 -3.39
N VAL A 65 -7.06 6.14 -4.59
CA VAL A 65 -7.50 4.76 -4.81
C VAL A 65 -6.60 3.78 -4.05
N ILE A 66 -5.27 3.96 -4.16
CA ILE A 66 -4.32 3.13 -3.42
C ILE A 66 -4.48 3.30 -1.91
N GLY A 67 -4.60 4.55 -1.42
CA GLY A 67 -4.86 4.83 -0.01
C GLY A 67 -6.18 4.24 0.49
N SER A 68 -7.22 4.23 -0.33
CA SER A 68 -8.49 3.58 0.01
C SER A 68 -8.33 2.06 0.11
N ALA A 69 -7.58 1.44 -0.80
CA ALA A 69 -7.28 0.01 -0.75
C ALA A 69 -6.48 -0.36 0.50
N GLU A 70 -5.51 0.46 0.90
CA GLU A 70 -4.74 0.30 2.14
C GLU A 70 -5.61 0.48 3.38
N LEU A 71 -6.53 1.45 3.39
CA LEU A 71 -7.48 1.66 4.48
C LEU A 71 -8.43 0.46 4.63
N VAL A 72 -8.93 -0.08 3.51
CA VAL A 72 -9.77 -1.28 3.53
C VAL A 72 -8.96 -2.50 4.00
N ALA A 73 -7.75 -2.70 3.49
CA ALA A 73 -6.89 -3.80 3.91
C ALA A 73 -6.56 -3.75 5.40
N SER A 74 -6.13 -2.59 5.90
CA SER A 74 -5.79 -2.39 7.32
C SER A 74 -7.03 -2.61 8.22
N THR A 75 -8.20 -2.10 7.81
CA THR A 75 -9.46 -2.35 8.52
C THR A 75 -9.78 -3.85 8.61
N LEU A 76 -9.74 -4.57 7.48
CA LEU A 76 -10.02 -6.01 7.42
C LEU A 76 -9.03 -6.83 8.26
N LEU A 77 -7.74 -6.46 8.24
CA LEU A 77 -6.70 -7.09 9.05
C LEU A 77 -6.96 -6.92 10.55
N LEU A 78 -7.35 -5.72 10.98
CA LEU A 78 -7.59 -5.40 12.39
C LEU A 78 -8.90 -6.00 12.91
N ILE A 79 -10.02 -5.87 12.19
CA ILE A 79 -11.29 -6.49 12.61
C ILE A 79 -11.20 -8.02 12.57
N GLY A 80 -10.40 -8.57 11.65
CA GLY A 80 -10.12 -9.99 11.54
C GLY A 80 -9.36 -10.59 12.72
N LEU A 81 -8.86 -9.76 13.66
CA LEU A 81 -8.33 -10.23 14.94
C LEU A 81 -9.43 -10.76 15.86
N VAL A 82 -10.67 -10.28 15.70
CA VAL A 82 -11.84 -10.81 16.40
C VAL A 82 -12.16 -12.20 15.86
N SER A 83 -12.30 -13.18 16.75
CA SER A 83 -12.49 -14.60 16.38
C SER A 83 -13.67 -14.83 15.43
N ALA A 84 -14.78 -14.10 15.63
CA ALA A 84 -15.97 -14.18 14.77
C ALA A 84 -15.72 -13.69 13.33
N LEU A 85 -14.75 -12.80 13.12
CA LEU A 85 -14.46 -12.14 11.84
C LEU A 85 -13.15 -12.63 11.21
N ARG A 86 -12.57 -13.73 11.71
CA ARG A 86 -11.25 -14.25 11.28
C ARG A 86 -11.08 -14.38 9.76
N ARG A 87 -12.16 -14.71 9.04
CA ARG A 87 -12.15 -14.88 7.58
C ARG A 87 -11.82 -13.57 6.83
N LEU A 88 -12.19 -12.42 7.41
CA LEU A 88 -11.87 -11.10 6.84
C LEU A 88 -10.37 -10.82 6.87
N GLN A 89 -9.64 -11.40 7.82
CA GLN A 89 -8.19 -11.28 7.90
C GLN A 89 -7.50 -11.83 6.64
N THR A 90 -8.01 -12.91 6.07
CA THR A 90 -7.49 -13.48 4.81
C THR A 90 -7.70 -12.50 3.66
N LEU A 91 -8.87 -11.88 3.56
CA LEU A 91 -9.14 -10.89 2.51
C LEU A 91 -8.24 -9.66 2.66
N GLY A 92 -8.09 -9.15 3.89
CA GLY A 92 -7.17 -8.05 4.19
C GLY A 92 -5.72 -8.39 3.82
N ALA A 93 -5.27 -9.61 4.11
CA ALA A 93 -3.92 -10.07 3.77
C ALA A 93 -3.70 -10.18 2.25
N LEU A 94 -4.71 -10.62 1.49
CA LEU A 94 -4.63 -10.68 0.03
C LEU A 94 -4.53 -9.28 -0.58
N ILE A 95 -5.35 -8.33 -0.12
CA ILE A 95 -5.30 -6.95 -0.59
C ILE A 95 -3.94 -6.32 -0.21
N ALA A 96 -3.50 -6.50 1.04
CA ALA A 96 -2.21 -5.97 1.49
C ALA A 96 -1.03 -6.52 0.68
N THR A 97 -1.05 -7.82 0.37
CA THR A 97 -0.03 -8.45 -0.47
C THR A 97 -0.06 -7.88 -1.89
N ALA A 98 -1.24 -7.70 -2.48
CA ALA A 98 -1.37 -7.13 -3.83
C ALA A 98 -0.84 -5.68 -3.88
N VAL A 99 -1.24 -4.83 -2.93
CA VAL A 99 -0.80 -3.42 -2.86
C VAL A 99 0.71 -3.32 -2.66
N MET A 100 1.27 -4.06 -1.70
CA MET A 100 2.72 -4.03 -1.44
C MET A 100 3.52 -4.60 -2.61
N THR A 101 3.03 -5.65 -3.25
CA THR A 101 3.68 -6.20 -4.46
C THR A 101 3.69 -5.17 -5.58
N GLY A 102 2.59 -4.44 -5.78
CA GLY A 102 2.52 -3.32 -6.72
C GLY A 102 3.55 -2.23 -6.39
N ALA A 103 3.57 -1.75 -5.15
CA ALA A 103 4.51 -0.72 -4.70
C ALA A 103 5.98 -1.12 -4.91
N VAL A 104 6.36 -2.35 -4.49
CA VAL A 104 7.71 -2.88 -4.70
C VAL A 104 8.03 -3.00 -6.19
N SER A 105 7.07 -3.48 -7.00
CA SER A 105 7.26 -3.60 -8.46
C SER A 105 7.50 -2.23 -9.10
N PHE A 106 6.77 -1.20 -8.68
CA PHE A 106 6.98 0.16 -9.19
C PHE A 106 8.35 0.71 -8.81
N HIS A 107 8.85 0.46 -7.60
CA HIS A 107 10.20 0.86 -7.22
C HIS A 107 11.30 0.13 -8.00
N LEU A 108 11.09 -1.14 -8.35
CA LEU A 108 12.11 -1.96 -9.01
C LEU A 108 12.11 -1.86 -10.54
N PHE A 109 10.93 -1.68 -11.16
CA PHE A 109 10.75 -1.81 -12.60
C PHE A 109 10.28 -0.53 -13.29
N THR A 110 10.25 0.60 -12.58
CA THR A 110 9.98 1.91 -13.16
C THR A 110 11.09 2.90 -12.79
N PRO A 111 11.14 4.09 -13.42
CA PRO A 111 12.07 5.16 -13.06
C PRO A 111 11.88 5.74 -11.66
N LEU A 112 10.94 5.23 -10.86
CA LEU A 112 10.67 5.70 -9.50
C LEU A 112 11.88 5.52 -8.58
N GLY A 113 12.55 4.36 -8.63
CA GLY A 113 13.70 4.04 -7.78
C GLY A 113 13.35 3.89 -6.30
N ILE A 114 14.36 3.73 -5.45
CA ILE A 114 14.19 3.52 -3.98
C ILE A 114 14.13 4.81 -3.17
N ASP A 115 14.56 5.93 -3.75
CA ASP A 115 14.53 7.26 -3.12
C ASP A 115 13.97 8.30 -4.11
N PRO A 116 12.64 8.30 -4.32
CA PRO A 116 12.02 9.17 -5.32
C PRO A 116 12.10 10.65 -4.95
N ASN A 117 12.19 10.97 -3.66
CA ASN A 117 12.17 12.35 -3.17
C ASN A 117 13.57 12.89 -2.88
N ASN A 118 14.60 12.05 -2.89
CA ASN A 118 15.96 12.37 -2.44
C ASN A 118 16.01 12.76 -0.96
N ASP A 119 15.22 12.08 -0.13
CA ASP A 119 15.10 12.31 1.33
C ASP A 119 15.76 11.19 2.15
N GLY A 120 16.27 10.13 1.52
CA GLY A 120 16.83 8.96 2.19
C GLY A 120 15.81 7.88 2.56
N GLY A 121 14.59 7.95 2.02
CA GLY A 121 13.54 6.95 2.21
C GLY A 121 12.63 7.20 3.42
N GLY A 122 12.52 8.45 3.86
CA GLY A 122 11.72 8.89 5.00
C GLY A 122 11.36 10.37 4.95
#